data_AF-A0A2S9ZYI2-F1
#
_entry.id   AF-A0A2S9ZYI2-F1
#
_cell.length_a   1.000
_cell.length_b   1.000
_cell.length_c   1.000
_cell.angle_alpha   90.00
_cell.angle_beta   90.00
_cell.angle_gamma   90.00
#
_symmetry.space_group_name_H-M   'P 1'
#
loop_
_entity.id
_entity.type
_entity.pdbx_description
1 polymer ?
#
loop_
_entity_poly.entity_id
_entity_poly.type
_entity_poly.pdbx_seq_one_letter_code
_entity_poly.pdbx_strand_id
1 'polypeptide(L)'
;MKPLALPQILALYDFVLVAENTVLSDYISEKTTQGLLAGGIPIVLGAPNLVDKVQVNSRDPVFIDATQYSPAELADMLKELAAQPDLRAPYRSWVKQLPHHPIVEYARRAREHDFTTRNMMTPMCSLCEHYHEFYDWSGEAPLLSSSPIE
;
A
#
# COMPACT_ATOMS: atom_id res chain seq x y z
N MET A 1 -30.50 8.30 8.61
CA MET A 1 -29.59 7.59 7.67
C MET A 1 -28.28 7.32 8.39
N LYS A 2 -27.75 6.10 8.31
CA LYS A 2 -26.41 5.78 8.83
C LYS A 2 -25.37 6.23 7.79
N PRO A 3 -24.29 6.95 8.17
CA PRO A 3 -23.27 7.35 7.22
C PRO A 3 -22.58 6.11 6.65
N LEU A 4 -22.21 6.18 5.36
CA LEU A 4 -21.38 5.16 4.72
C LEU A 4 -19.98 5.18 5.33
N ALA A 5 -19.39 4.00 5.52
CA ALA A 5 -17.98 3.89 5.89
C ALA A 5 -17.09 4.29 4.71
N LEU A 6 -15.88 4.78 4.97
CA LEU A 6 -14.95 5.24 3.93
C LEU A 6 -14.79 4.26 2.75
N PRO A 7 -14.59 2.93 2.93
CA PRO A 7 -14.48 2.00 1.81
C PRO A 7 -15.75 1.95 0.94
N GLN A 8 -16.92 2.12 1.55
CA GLN A 8 -18.20 2.14 0.83
C GLN A 8 -18.35 3.41 -0.01
N ILE A 9 -17.78 4.53 0.44
CA ILE A 9 -17.76 5.79 -0.32
C ILE A 9 -16.80 5.66 -1.50
N LEU A 10 -15.58 5.16 -1.26
CA LEU A 10 -14.55 5.04 -2.28
C LEU A 10 -14.97 4.08 -3.41
N ALA A 11 -15.72 3.01 -3.10
CA ALA A 11 -16.27 2.07 -4.08
C ALA A 11 -17.24 2.69 -5.10
N LEU A 12 -17.76 3.90 -4.85
CA LEU A 12 -18.65 4.61 -5.77
C LEU A 12 -17.91 5.34 -6.90
N TYR A 13 -16.59 5.42 -6.81
CA TYR A 13 -15.76 6.17 -7.76
C TYR A 13 -14.90 5.24 -8.61
N ASP A 14 -14.68 5.64 -9.85
CA ASP A 14 -13.81 4.90 -10.76
C ASP A 14 -12.34 4.93 -10.35
N PHE A 15 -11.92 6.01 -9.70
CA PHE A 15 -10.55 6.24 -9.26
C PHE A 15 -10.50 6.59 -7.77
N VAL A 16 -9.45 6.13 -7.11
CA VAL A 16 -9.19 6.39 -5.69
C VAL A 16 -7.79 6.95 -5.54
N LEU A 17 -7.68 8.22 -5.16
CA LEU A 17 -6.38 8.85 -4.91
C LEU A 17 -5.83 8.43 -3.55
N VAL A 18 -4.62 7.88 -3.57
CA VAL A 18 -3.84 7.47 -2.41
C VAL A 18 -2.55 8.29 -2.42
N ALA A 19 -2.51 9.36 -1.62
CA ALA A 19 -1.29 10.13 -1.42
C ALA A 19 -0.75 9.87 -0.02
N GLU A 20 0.45 9.30 0.05
CA GLU A 20 1.22 9.26 1.28
C GLU A 20 1.79 10.66 1.57
N ASN A 21 2.07 10.93 2.84
CA ASN A 21 2.61 12.23 3.25
C ASN A 21 4.01 12.50 2.67
N THR A 22 4.72 11.46 2.22
CA THR A 22 6.07 11.54 1.66
C THR A 22 6.28 10.37 0.70
N VAL A 23 6.99 10.61 -0.41
CA VAL A 23 7.46 9.57 -1.33
C VAL A 23 8.70 8.94 -0.71
N LEU A 24 8.56 7.73 -0.17
CA LEU A 24 9.63 7.03 0.52
C LEU A 24 9.48 5.52 0.32
N SER A 25 10.56 4.83 -0.02
CA SER A 25 10.57 3.37 -0.15
C SER A 25 10.04 2.70 1.12
N ASP A 26 9.25 1.64 0.94
CA ASP A 26 8.60 0.88 2.02
C ASP A 26 7.62 1.67 2.91
N TYR A 27 7.35 2.95 2.65
CA TYR A 27 6.35 3.72 3.38
C TYR A 27 4.93 3.38 2.89
N ILE A 28 4.35 2.33 3.48
CA ILE A 28 3.01 1.81 3.16
C ILE A 28 2.11 1.99 4.37
N SER A 29 1.12 2.90 4.28
CA SER A 29 0.20 3.19 5.38
C SER A 29 -1.19 2.54 5.21
N GLU A 30 -2.11 2.87 6.12
CA GLU A 30 -3.52 2.54 6.00
C GLU A 30 -4.16 3.13 4.73
N LYS A 31 -3.64 4.26 4.21
CA LYS A 31 -4.17 4.89 3.00
C LYS A 31 -3.96 3.97 1.80
N THR A 32 -2.75 3.43 1.66
CA THR A 32 -2.40 2.51 0.59
C THR A 32 -3.24 1.24 0.66
N THR A 33 -3.32 0.60 1.84
CA THR A 33 -4.12 -0.63 1.99
C THR A 33 -5.62 -0.39 1.77
N GLN A 34 -6.20 0.68 2.31
CA GLN A 34 -7.60 1.02 2.12
C GLN A 34 -7.92 1.38 0.67
N GLY A 35 -7.05 2.14 0.00
CA GLY A 35 -7.24 2.56 -1.39
C GLY A 35 -7.15 1.39 -2.36
N LEU A 36 -6.18 0.48 -2.17
CA LEU A 36 -6.08 -0.75 -2.96
C LEU A 36 -7.33 -1.65 -2.78
N LEU A 37 -7.92 -1.68 -1.57
CA LEU A 37 -9.09 -2.52 -1.25
C LEU A 37 -10.44 -1.80 -1.46
N ALA A 38 -10.45 -0.57 -1.94
CA ALA A 38 -11.64 0.26 -2.04
C ALA A 38 -12.57 -0.10 -3.22
N GLY A 39 -12.09 -0.87 -4.20
CA GLY A 39 -12.88 -1.29 -5.38
C GLY A 39 -12.85 -0.33 -6.58
N GLY A 40 -12.40 0.91 -6.39
CA GLY A 40 -11.99 1.80 -7.48
C GLY A 40 -10.55 1.53 -7.95
N ILE A 41 -10.12 2.20 -9.03
CA ILE A 41 -8.75 2.11 -9.55
C ILE A 41 -7.84 2.97 -8.68
N PRO A 42 -6.87 2.38 -7.95
CA PRO A 42 -6.01 3.13 -7.06
C PRO A 42 -4.99 3.95 -7.86
N ILE A 43 -4.83 5.23 -7.50
CA ILE A 43 -3.78 6.12 -7.99
C ILE A 43 -2.87 6.40 -6.80
N VAL A 44 -1.65 5.85 -6.81
CA VAL A 44 -0.77 5.89 -5.64
C VAL A 44 0.39 6.83 -5.86
N LEU A 45 0.48 7.86 -5.01
CA LEU A 45 1.65 8.70 -4.82
C LEU A 45 2.27 8.34 -3.47
N GLY A 46 3.29 7.50 -3.48
CA GLY A 46 3.84 6.93 -2.24
C GLY A 46 5.15 6.19 -2.48
N ALA A 47 5.29 5.00 -1.90
CA ALA A 47 6.51 4.21 -2.01
C ALA A 47 6.85 3.85 -3.48
N PRO A 48 8.04 4.24 -4.01
CA PRO A 48 8.43 3.95 -5.38
C PRO A 48 8.57 2.45 -5.68
N ASN A 49 8.81 1.63 -4.64
CA ASN A 49 8.93 0.18 -4.73
C ASN A 49 7.62 -0.55 -4.37
N LEU A 50 6.48 0.15 -4.32
CA LEU A 50 5.19 -0.47 -3.99
C LEU A 50 4.84 -1.60 -4.97
N VAL A 51 5.20 -1.43 -6.25
CA VAL A 51 4.92 -2.43 -7.30
C VAL A 51 5.51 -3.80 -6.95
N ASP A 52 6.72 -3.84 -6.39
CA ASP A 52 7.40 -5.08 -5.97
C ASP A 52 6.67 -5.76 -4.81
N LYS A 53 5.97 -4.96 -3.99
CA LYS A 53 5.23 -5.41 -2.81
C LYS A 53 3.84 -5.91 -3.15
N VAL A 54 3.17 -5.34 -4.18
CA VAL A 54 1.74 -5.60 -4.44
C VAL A 54 1.42 -6.20 -5.79
N GLN A 55 2.32 -6.22 -6.78
CA GLN A 55 2.02 -6.85 -8.08
C GLN A 55 2.36 -8.35 -8.12
N VAL A 56 2.66 -8.94 -6.96
CA VAL A 56 3.03 -10.35 -6.82
C VAL A 56 1.92 -11.23 -7.42
N ASN A 57 2.25 -11.97 -8.49
CA ASN A 57 1.35 -12.85 -9.24
C ASN A 57 0.26 -12.18 -10.10
N SER A 58 0.35 -10.87 -10.38
CA SER A 58 -0.54 -10.20 -11.33
C SER A 58 0.20 -9.79 -12.60
N ARG A 59 -0.30 -10.21 -13.76
CA ARG A 59 0.19 -9.75 -15.07
C ARG A 59 -0.23 -8.31 -15.36
N ASP A 60 -1.41 -7.93 -14.89
CA ASP A 60 -2.00 -6.61 -15.11
C ASP A 60 -1.67 -5.66 -13.94
N PRO A 61 -1.68 -4.34 -14.17
CA PRO A 61 -1.40 -3.36 -13.12
C PRO A 61 -2.45 -3.40 -12.00
N VAL A 62 -1.98 -3.37 -10.76
CA VAL A 62 -2.83 -3.32 -9.56
C VAL A 62 -3.26 -1.88 -9.23
N PHE A 63 -2.44 -0.90 -9.62
CA PHE A 63 -2.64 0.52 -9.38
C PHE A 63 -1.95 1.36 -10.47
N ILE A 64 -2.25 2.65 -10.50
CA ILE A 64 -1.54 3.67 -11.27
C ILE A 64 -0.47 4.28 -10.36
N ASP A 65 0.81 4.10 -10.70
CA ASP A 65 1.92 4.72 -9.98
C ASP A 65 2.06 6.19 -10.40
N ALA A 66 1.58 7.10 -9.54
CA ALA A 66 1.62 8.54 -9.78
C ALA A 66 3.04 9.13 -9.69
N THR A 67 4.02 8.40 -9.14
CA THR A 67 5.42 8.85 -9.08
C THR A 67 6.09 8.89 -10.46
N GLN A 68 5.51 8.20 -11.45
CA GLN A 68 6.03 8.11 -12.82
C GLN A 68 5.57 9.27 -13.73
N TYR A 69 4.76 10.20 -13.23
CA TYR A 69 4.12 11.23 -14.05
C TYR A 69 4.25 12.61 -13.39
N SER A 70 4.34 13.65 -14.21
CA SER A 70 3.98 14.98 -13.73
C SER A 70 2.47 15.08 -13.47
N PRO A 71 2.00 16.05 -12.65
CA PRO A 71 0.57 16.23 -12.41
C PRO A 71 -0.26 16.46 -13.68
N ALA A 72 0.32 17.12 -14.69
CA ALA A 72 -0.35 17.37 -15.97
C ALA A 72 -0.51 16.09 -16.79
N GLU A 73 0.56 15.30 -16.93
CA GLU A 73 0.53 14.02 -17.64
C GLU A 73 -0.44 13.04 -16.96
N LEU A 74 -0.41 12.97 -15.63
CA LEU A 74 -1.35 12.14 -14.88
C LEU A 74 -2.80 12.58 -15.11
N ALA A 75 -3.08 13.89 -15.09
CA ALA A 75 -4.42 14.39 -15.33
C ALA A 75 -4.94 14.05 -16.73
N ASP A 76 -4.09 14.15 -17.76
CA ASP A 76 -4.49 13.84 -19.13
C ASP A 76 -4.72 12.33 -19.34
N MET A 77 -3.84 11.49 -18.78
CA MET A 77 -4.05 10.03 -18.77
C MET A 77 -5.35 9.64 -18.04
N LEU A 78 -5.65 10.24 -16.89
CA LEU A 78 -6.89 9.94 -16.16
C LEU A 78 -8.15 10.37 -16.93
N LYS A 79 -8.12 11.49 -17.68
CA LYS A 79 -9.22 11.88 -18.55
C LYS A 79 -9.45 10.86 -19.67
N GLU A 80 -8.38 10.35 -20.27
CA GLU A 80 -8.46 9.32 -21.29
C GLU A 80 -9.08 8.02 -20.75
N LEU A 81 -8.59 7.55 -19.60
CA LEU A 81 -9.14 6.38 -18.92
C LEU A 81 -10.61 6.57 -18.49
N ALA A 82 -11.00 7.77 -18.08
CA ALA A 82 -12.39 8.08 -17.73
C ALA A 82 -13.30 8.04 -18.96
N ALA A 83 -12.82 8.47 -20.13
CA ALA A 83 -13.58 8.45 -21.38
C ALA A 83 -13.70 7.05 -22.01
N GLN A 84 -12.77 6.13 -21.69
CA GLN A 84 -12.68 4.81 -22.32
C GLN A 84 -12.73 3.68 -21.28
N PRO A 85 -13.94 3.18 -20.91
CA PRO A 85 -14.09 2.12 -19.93
C PRO A 85 -13.27 0.85 -20.20
N ASP A 86 -13.04 0.50 -21.46
CA ASP A 86 -12.27 -0.68 -21.84
C ASP A 86 -10.80 -0.59 -21.41
N LEU A 87 -10.22 0.62 -21.43
CA LEU A 87 -8.84 0.85 -20.97
C LEU A 87 -8.69 0.67 -19.45
N ARG A 88 -9.80 0.67 -18.71
CA ARG A 88 -9.81 0.47 -17.25
C ARG A 88 -9.87 -1.00 -16.85
N ALA A 89 -10.23 -1.90 -17.77
CA ALA A 89 -10.40 -3.32 -17.48
C ALA A 89 -9.14 -3.99 -16.89
N PRO A 90 -7.91 -3.70 -17.35
CA PRO A 90 -6.69 -4.29 -16.77
C PRO A 90 -6.52 -3.94 -15.29
N TYR A 91 -6.78 -2.69 -14.89
CA TYR A 91 -6.66 -2.24 -13.49
C TYR A 91 -7.64 -2.90 -12.53
N ARG A 92 -8.70 -3.54 -13.07
CA ARG A 92 -9.72 -4.25 -12.29
C ARG A 92 -9.55 -5.77 -12.34
N SER A 93 -8.64 -6.30 -13.16
CA SER A 93 -8.53 -7.75 -13.37
C SER A 93 -8.04 -8.49 -12.13
N TRP A 94 -7.15 -7.87 -11.35
CA TRP A 94 -6.60 -8.42 -10.12
C TRP A 94 -7.65 -8.54 -8.99
N VAL A 95 -8.81 -7.87 -9.09
CA VAL A 95 -9.92 -8.03 -8.13
C VAL A 95 -10.36 -9.50 -8.01
N LYS A 96 -10.20 -10.30 -9.08
CA LYS A 96 -10.47 -11.75 -9.03
C LYS A 96 -9.47 -12.54 -8.17
N GLN A 97 -8.31 -11.96 -7.88
CA GLN A 97 -7.28 -12.53 -7.00
C GLN A 97 -7.58 -12.22 -5.53
N LEU A 98 -8.47 -11.26 -5.24
CA LEU A 98 -9.07 -11.14 -3.92
C LEU A 98 -9.98 -12.36 -3.66
N PRO A 99 -9.99 -12.93 -2.45
CA PRO A 99 -9.41 -12.43 -1.20
C PRO A 99 -7.98 -12.90 -0.91
N HIS A 100 -7.34 -13.63 -1.83
CA HIS A 100 -6.06 -14.31 -1.59
C HIS A 100 -4.82 -13.42 -1.83
N HIS A 101 -5.02 -12.19 -2.29
CA HIS A 101 -3.93 -11.25 -2.53
C HIS A 101 -3.19 -10.89 -1.22
N PRO A 102 -1.84 -10.88 -1.17
CA PRO A 102 -1.07 -10.63 0.05
C PRO A 102 -1.43 -9.32 0.77
N ILE A 103 -1.84 -8.29 0.02
CA ILE A 103 -2.28 -7.01 0.58
C ILE A 103 -3.49 -7.13 1.52
N VAL A 104 -4.38 -8.11 1.29
CA VAL A 104 -5.57 -8.34 2.12
C VAL A 104 -5.15 -8.76 3.51
N GLU A 105 -4.26 -9.75 3.58
CA GLU A 105 -3.75 -10.27 4.83
C GLU A 105 -2.89 -9.22 5.55
N TYR A 106 -2.06 -8.47 4.82
CA TYR A 106 -1.33 -7.34 5.39
C TYR A 106 -2.26 -6.28 6.00
N ALA A 107 -3.29 -5.84 5.27
CA ALA A 107 -4.25 -4.86 5.74
C ALA A 107 -5.01 -5.37 6.98
N ARG A 108 -5.38 -6.65 6.99
CA ARG A 108 -6.02 -7.30 8.14
C ARG A 108 -5.10 -7.25 9.37
N ARG A 109 -3.86 -7.70 9.23
CA ARG A 109 -2.87 -7.66 10.32
C ARG A 109 -2.65 -6.24 10.82
N ALA A 110 -2.43 -5.28 9.95
CA ALA A 110 -2.20 -3.89 10.33
C ALA A 110 -3.37 -3.26 11.09
N ARG A 111 -4.60 -3.61 10.72
CA ARG A 111 -5.81 -3.12 11.39
C ARG A 111 -6.06 -3.78 12.75
N GLU A 112 -5.78 -5.07 12.85
CA GLU A 112 -6.06 -5.88 14.05
C GLU A 112 -4.87 -5.91 15.03
N HIS A 113 -3.74 -5.33 14.64
CA HIS A 113 -2.55 -5.31 15.46
C HIS A 113 -2.73 -4.47 16.72
N ASP A 114 -2.42 -5.07 17.87
CA ASP A 114 -2.36 -4.36 19.14
C ASP A 114 -0.95 -3.82 19.37
N PHE A 115 -0.79 -2.52 19.07
CA PHE A 115 0.46 -1.77 19.25
C PHE A 115 0.87 -1.60 20.72
N THR A 116 0.07 -2.08 21.68
CA THR A 116 0.42 -2.08 23.11
C THR A 116 1.12 -3.38 23.54
N THR A 117 1.09 -4.42 22.71
CA THR A 117 1.78 -5.68 22.98
C THR A 117 3.23 -5.65 22.50
N ARG A 118 4.09 -6.53 23.05
CA ARG A 118 5.48 -6.70 22.58
C ARG A 118 5.60 -7.42 21.24
N ASN A 119 4.50 -7.93 20.70
CA ASN A 119 4.54 -8.57 19.39
C ASN A 119 4.63 -7.46 18.36
N MET A 120 5.72 -7.40 17.60
CA MET A 120 5.84 -6.45 16.50
C MET A 120 4.94 -6.91 15.35
N MET A 121 4.26 -5.98 14.69
CA MET A 121 3.67 -6.25 13.37
C MET A 121 4.79 -6.67 12.41
N THR A 122 4.48 -7.51 11.41
CA THR A 122 5.37 -7.77 10.27
C THR A 122 5.02 -6.78 9.14
N PRO A 123 5.66 -5.59 9.07
CA PRO A 123 5.42 -4.60 8.03
C PRO A 123 5.91 -5.11 6.67
N MET A 124 5.29 -4.63 5.59
CA MET A 124 5.83 -4.80 4.24
C MET A 124 6.97 -3.80 4.02
N CYS A 125 8.14 -4.10 4.59
CA CYS A 125 9.30 -3.23 4.56
C CYS A 125 10.58 -4.06 4.54
N SER A 126 11.42 -3.86 3.52
CA SER A 126 12.64 -4.65 3.35
C SER A 126 13.64 -4.42 4.50
N LEU A 127 13.70 -3.20 5.04
CA LEU A 127 14.51 -2.92 6.22
C LEU A 127 13.99 -3.67 7.44
N CYS A 128 12.67 -3.73 7.65
CA CYS A 128 12.09 -4.46 8.77
C CYS A 128 12.25 -5.97 8.61
N GLU A 129 12.10 -6.52 7.40
CA GLU A 129 12.39 -7.93 7.10
C GLU A 129 13.82 -8.28 7.47
N HIS A 130 14.80 -7.48 7.04
CA HIS A 130 16.20 -7.61 7.45
C HIS A 130 16.35 -7.50 8.97
N TYR A 131 15.68 -6.53 9.59
CA TYR A 131 15.79 -6.35 11.04
C TYR A 131 15.25 -7.55 11.82
N HIS A 132 14.14 -8.14 11.40
CA HIS A 132 13.59 -9.34 12.02
C HIS A 132 14.42 -10.60 11.73
N GLU A 133 15.05 -10.70 10.56
CA GLU A 133 15.95 -11.82 10.25
C GLU A 133 17.21 -11.82 11.13
N PHE A 134 17.78 -10.64 11.39
CA PHE A 134 19.09 -10.53 12.05
C PHE A 134 19.05 -10.05 13.51
N TYR A 135 17.98 -9.38 13.92
CA TYR A 135 17.93 -8.67 15.19
C TYR A 135 16.68 -8.96 16.04
N ASP A 136 15.82 -9.94 15.71
CA ASP A 136 14.53 -10.13 16.38
C ASP A 136 14.65 -10.07 17.92
N TRP A 137 14.06 -9.02 18.50
CA TRP A 137 14.27 -8.59 19.89
C TRP A 137 13.50 -9.51 20.84
N SER A 138 13.93 -10.76 20.95
CA SER A 138 13.50 -11.70 21.98
C SER A 138 14.21 -11.45 23.33
N GLY A 139 15.15 -10.49 23.38
CA GLY A 139 15.88 -10.04 24.57
C GLY A 139 15.65 -8.57 24.92
N GLU A 140 16.16 -8.14 26.08
CA GLU A 140 16.22 -6.71 26.43
C GLU A 140 16.90 -5.91 25.32
N ALA A 141 16.49 -4.65 25.16
CA ALA A 141 17.11 -3.74 24.22
C ALA A 141 18.63 -3.83 24.31
N PRO A 142 19.37 -3.95 23.19
CA PRO A 142 20.81 -3.79 23.23
C PRO A 142 21.05 -2.45 23.91
N LEU A 143 21.57 -2.50 25.14
CA LEU A 143 22.18 -1.33 25.74
C LEU A 143 23.19 -0.89 24.70
N LEU A 144 22.99 0.31 24.15
CA LEU A 144 23.99 0.97 23.33
C LEU A 144 25.31 0.76 24.07
N SER A 145 26.16 -0.14 23.56
CA SER A 145 27.46 -0.28 24.15
C SER A 145 28.07 1.09 23.95
N SER A 146 28.39 1.74 25.06
CA SER A 146 29.09 3.02 25.08
C SER A 146 30.51 2.78 24.57
N SER A 147 30.63 2.37 23.32
CA SER A 147 31.86 2.44 22.57
C SER A 147 31.95 3.90 22.14
N PRO A 148 32.97 4.64 22.57
CA PRO A 148 33.18 5.99 22.12
C PRO A 148 33.25 5.97 20.59
N ILE A 149 32.58 6.91 19.95
CA ILE A 149 32.87 7.26 18.57
C ILE A 149 34.30 7.78 18.58
N GLU A 150 35.25 7.00 18.05
CA GLU A 150 36.57 7.49 17.65
C GLU A 150 36.46 8.26 16.33
#